data_AF-A0A257JMC3-F1
#
_entry.id   AF-A0A257JMC3-F1
#
_cell.length_a   1.000
_cell.length_b   1.000
_cell.length_c   1.000
_cell.angle_alpha   90.00
_cell.angle_beta   90.00
_cell.angle_gamma   90.00
#
_symmetry.space_group_name_H-M   'P 1'
#
loop_
_entity.id
_entity.type
_entity.pdbx_description
1 polymer ?
#
loop_
_entity_poly.entity_id
_entity_poly.type
_entity_poly.pdbx_seq_one_letter_code
_entity_poly.pdbx_strand_id
1 'polypeptide(L)'
;MGDLLGLGAQLQRAYRQGYSFDGRNSSFSQVRGKPDLLVLEVNGHYYTNSIAVPTPGGPPGLPVPTVPSGVPDVRSLFLKVHYSLMRLPETPMARRAADPRVGTFNSATDDFSDDLARTPRQRFVNRWRLEKKDPAAALSEPVKPIVFWLDRNIPEAYRGAISAGALEWNKAFEAIGFKNALEVRQQPDDADFDTLDAGVASIRWMVNHAPVFGAIGPSHVDPRSGEILDADIGIESLSSRNQRAARASIFGATSAAAWADLLQVAGAPAAAEHDAQQCRHGDLAAEQLGYALDLLAERAELDPAGPEAQQFVLDYLKDTTMHEVGHTLGLRH
;
A
#
# COMPACT_ATOMS: atom_id res chain seq x y z
N MET A 1 24.21 -6.58 11.56
CA MET A 1 22.96 -5.84 11.87
C MET A 1 22.09 -6.74 12.73
N GLY A 2 21.34 -6.17 13.67
CA GLY A 2 20.31 -6.91 14.41
C GLY A 2 18.94 -6.73 13.76
N ASP A 3 17.91 -7.15 14.48
CA ASP A 3 16.50 -7.01 14.10
C ASP A 3 15.97 -5.57 14.31
N LEU A 4 16.41 -4.62 13.47
CA LEU A 4 16.13 -3.19 13.65
C LEU A 4 14.64 -2.84 13.63
N LEU A 5 13.85 -3.55 12.82
CA LEU A 5 12.39 -3.35 12.71
C LEU A 5 11.60 -4.20 13.72
N GLY A 6 12.28 -4.99 14.56
CA GLY A 6 11.65 -5.91 15.49
C GLY A 6 10.78 -6.96 14.82
N LEU A 7 11.16 -7.44 13.62
CA LEU A 7 10.39 -8.42 12.85
C LEU A 7 10.27 -9.75 13.57
N GLY A 8 11.28 -10.17 14.35
CA GLY A 8 11.20 -11.38 15.17
C GLY A 8 10.08 -11.27 16.21
N ALA A 9 9.94 -10.10 16.86
CA ALA A 9 8.85 -9.83 17.77
C ALA A 9 7.48 -9.75 17.06
N GLN A 10 7.45 -9.24 15.81
CA GLN A 10 6.24 -9.24 14.99
C GLN A 10 5.82 -10.67 14.62
N LEU A 11 6.77 -11.52 14.19
CA LEU A 11 6.55 -12.94 13.91
C LEU A 11 6.06 -13.69 15.16
N GLN A 12 6.64 -13.40 16.34
CA GLN A 12 6.15 -13.94 17.60
C GLN A 12 4.70 -13.49 17.90
N ARG A 13 4.33 -12.24 17.58
CA ARG A 13 2.95 -11.78 17.76
C ARG A 13 1.99 -12.44 16.78
N ALA A 14 2.39 -12.56 15.52
CA ALA A 14 1.58 -13.12 14.44
C ALA A 14 1.35 -14.63 14.60
N TYR A 15 2.42 -15.39 14.88
CA TYR A 15 2.38 -16.85 14.87
C TYR A 15 2.42 -17.49 16.26
N ARG A 16 2.77 -16.71 17.30
CA ARG A 16 3.10 -17.24 18.64
C ARG A 16 4.24 -18.27 18.60
N GLN A 17 5.16 -18.09 17.66
CA GLN A 17 6.34 -18.92 17.45
C GLN A 17 7.61 -18.11 17.73
N GLY A 18 8.58 -18.76 18.39
CA GLY A 18 9.83 -18.17 18.89
C GLY A 18 10.86 -17.83 17.82
N TYR A 19 10.46 -17.19 16.72
CA TYR A 19 11.40 -16.77 15.68
C TYR A 19 12.35 -15.71 16.20
N SER A 20 13.64 -15.94 15.95
CA SER A 20 14.71 -15.02 16.29
C SER A 20 15.54 -14.73 15.05
N PHE A 21 16.06 -13.50 14.97
CA PHE A 21 16.95 -13.10 13.89
C PHE A 21 18.26 -13.90 13.96
N ASP A 22 18.56 -14.61 12.89
CA ASP A 22 19.75 -15.41 12.74
C ASP A 22 20.77 -14.67 11.86
N GLY A 23 21.63 -13.89 12.54
CA GLY A 23 22.65 -13.10 11.88
C GLY A 23 23.71 -13.90 11.11
N ARG A 24 23.86 -15.22 11.39
CA ARG A 24 24.84 -16.07 10.68
C ARG A 24 24.38 -16.46 9.29
N ASN A 25 23.06 -16.53 9.09
CA ASN A 25 22.43 -16.86 7.81
C ASN A 25 21.74 -15.65 7.16
N SER A 26 21.98 -14.45 7.69
CA SER A 26 21.51 -13.20 7.12
C SER A 26 22.61 -12.51 6.32
N SER A 27 22.26 -11.79 5.26
CA SER A 27 23.23 -11.10 4.42
C SER A 27 22.69 -9.79 3.86
N PHE A 28 23.59 -8.92 3.39
CA PHE A 28 23.23 -7.87 2.46
C PHE A 28 23.19 -8.47 1.05
N SER A 29 22.05 -8.42 0.40
CA SER A 29 21.94 -8.82 -1.01
C SER A 29 22.40 -7.70 -1.94
N GLN A 30 22.21 -6.44 -1.54
CA GLN A 30 22.61 -5.30 -2.33
C GLN A 30 22.87 -4.07 -1.45
N VAL A 31 23.83 -3.24 -1.88
CA VAL A 31 24.10 -1.92 -1.32
C VAL A 31 24.25 -0.95 -2.49
N ARG A 32 23.40 0.09 -2.55
CA ARG A 32 23.48 1.16 -3.56
C ARG A 32 23.67 2.50 -2.87
N GLY A 33 24.66 3.27 -3.32
CA GLY A 33 24.91 4.63 -2.83
C GLY A 33 24.78 5.62 -3.97
N LYS A 34 23.93 6.63 -3.79
CA LYS A 34 23.83 7.86 -4.61
C LYS A 34 24.10 9.05 -3.67
N PRO A 35 24.45 10.25 -4.18
CA PRO A 35 24.82 11.39 -3.33
C PRO A 35 23.86 11.69 -2.16
N ASP A 36 22.55 11.52 -2.38
CA ASP A 36 21.49 11.81 -1.40
C ASP A 36 20.68 10.58 -0.97
N LEU A 37 21.10 9.37 -1.36
CA LEU A 37 20.36 8.14 -1.09
C LEU A 37 21.31 6.98 -0.80
N LEU A 38 21.08 6.30 0.33
CA LEU A 38 21.69 5.00 0.64
C LEU A 38 20.60 3.93 0.67
N VAL A 39 20.75 2.91 -0.17
CA VAL A 39 19.87 1.74 -0.20
C VAL A 39 20.62 0.51 0.30
N LEU A 40 20.00 -0.22 1.23
CA LEU A 40 20.48 -1.49 1.75
C LEU A 40 19.39 -2.53 1.59
N GLU A 41 19.63 -3.55 0.77
CA GLU A 41 18.79 -4.73 0.75
C GLU A 41 19.37 -5.79 1.67
N VAL A 42 18.59 -6.16 2.68
CA VAL A 42 18.95 -7.14 3.69
C VAL A 42 18.09 -8.37 3.49
N ASN A 43 18.73 -9.52 3.27
CA ASN A 43 18.08 -10.82 3.37
C ASN A 43 18.22 -11.32 4.81
N GLY A 44 17.19 -11.10 5.62
CA GLY A 44 17.16 -11.48 7.02
C GLY A 44 16.63 -12.90 7.21
N HIS A 45 17.43 -13.78 7.81
CA HIS A 45 17.00 -15.12 8.21
C HIS A 45 16.40 -15.08 9.62
N TYR A 46 15.22 -15.68 9.78
CA TYR A 46 14.54 -15.84 11.06
C TYR A 46 14.29 -17.32 11.31
N TYR A 47 14.72 -17.79 12.47
CA TYR A 47 14.69 -19.21 12.82
C TYR A 47 14.09 -19.44 14.21
N THR A 48 13.35 -20.54 14.34
CA THR A 48 12.94 -21.11 15.64
C THR A 48 13.37 -22.57 15.74
N ASN A 49 13.84 -23.00 16.90
CA ASN A 49 14.28 -24.39 17.12
C ASN A 49 13.12 -25.37 17.33
N SER A 50 11.92 -24.85 17.62
CA SER A 50 10.74 -25.62 18.00
C SER A 50 9.49 -24.89 17.54
N ILE A 51 8.44 -25.67 17.29
CA ILE A 51 7.12 -25.19 16.91
C ILE A 51 6.17 -25.43 18.06
N ALA A 52 5.58 -24.35 18.57
CA ALA A 52 4.49 -24.44 19.53
C ALA A 52 3.24 -24.99 18.83
N VAL A 53 2.64 -26.02 19.41
CA VAL A 53 1.40 -26.63 18.92
C VAL A 53 0.22 -26.25 19.81
N PRO A 54 -1.00 -26.13 19.25
CA PRO A 54 -2.20 -25.89 20.04
C PRO A 54 -2.40 -26.99 21.10
N THR A 55 -2.72 -26.59 22.33
CA THR A 55 -3.10 -27.54 23.39
C THR A 55 -4.54 -28.01 23.20
N PRO A 56 -4.81 -29.32 23.00
CA PRO A 56 -6.18 -29.82 22.89
C PRO A 56 -6.98 -29.54 24.16
N GLY A 57 -8.22 -29.05 24.01
CA GLY A 57 -9.10 -28.74 25.15
C GLY A 57 -8.71 -27.48 25.95
N GLY A 58 -7.89 -26.60 25.37
CA GLY A 58 -7.55 -25.32 25.99
C GLY A 58 -8.78 -24.44 26.27
N PRO A 59 -8.73 -23.57 27.30
CA PRO A 59 -9.79 -22.61 27.57
C PRO A 59 -10.18 -21.80 26.32
N PRO A 60 -11.49 -21.63 26.04
CA PRO A 60 -11.95 -20.78 24.95
C PRO A 60 -11.39 -19.35 25.06
N GLY A 61 -10.97 -18.77 23.94
CA GLY A 61 -10.50 -17.39 23.87
C GLY A 61 -9.00 -17.18 24.12
N LEU A 62 -8.22 -18.24 24.39
CA LEU A 62 -6.76 -18.11 24.40
C LEU A 62 -6.19 -18.04 22.97
N PRO A 63 -5.18 -17.17 22.72
CA PRO A 63 -4.49 -17.14 21.43
C PRO A 63 -3.88 -18.49 21.09
N VAL A 64 -4.22 -19.03 19.93
CA VAL A 64 -3.74 -20.33 19.45
C VAL A 64 -2.45 -20.12 18.63
N PRO A 65 -1.38 -20.88 18.89
CA PRO A 65 -0.19 -20.85 18.03
C PRO A 65 -0.53 -21.28 16.60
N THR A 66 -0.01 -20.53 15.64
CA THR A 66 -0.11 -20.82 14.21
C THR A 66 1.28 -20.92 13.60
N VAL A 67 1.36 -21.28 12.32
CA VAL A 67 2.63 -21.33 11.59
C VAL A 67 2.50 -20.54 10.29
N PRO A 68 3.61 -19.99 9.77
CA PRO A 68 3.65 -19.42 8.44
C PRO A 68 3.24 -20.45 7.39
N SER A 69 2.45 -20.04 6.41
CA SER A 69 2.10 -20.82 5.24
C SER A 69 2.95 -20.40 4.03
N GLY A 70 3.06 -21.26 3.02
CA GLY A 70 3.80 -20.94 1.79
C GLY A 70 5.32 -21.00 1.90
N VAL A 71 5.87 -21.51 3.01
CA VAL A 71 7.32 -21.72 3.20
C VAL A 71 7.66 -23.20 3.24
N PRO A 72 8.81 -23.64 2.68
CA PRO A 72 9.18 -25.05 2.66
C PRO A 72 9.42 -25.67 4.04
N ASP A 73 10.01 -24.91 4.98
CA ASP A 73 10.18 -25.31 6.38
C ASP A 73 9.65 -24.20 7.28
N VAL A 74 8.61 -24.47 8.05
CA VAL A 74 7.99 -23.48 8.94
C VAL A 74 8.95 -22.97 10.02
N ARG A 75 10.04 -23.66 10.32
CA ARG A 75 11.04 -23.19 11.30
C ARG A 75 11.98 -22.13 10.73
N SER A 76 12.07 -21.99 9.41
CA SER A 76 13.05 -21.16 8.71
C SER A 76 12.36 -20.20 7.75
N LEU A 77 12.66 -18.91 7.90
CA LEU A 77 12.02 -17.84 7.14
C LEU A 77 13.09 -16.87 6.65
N PHE A 78 12.98 -16.45 5.40
CA PHE A 78 13.77 -15.34 4.86
C PHE A 78 12.85 -14.16 4.61
N LEU A 79 13.17 -13.02 5.22
CA LEU A 79 12.50 -11.75 4.99
C LEU A 79 13.48 -10.82 4.31
N LYS A 80 13.16 -10.41 3.07
CA LYS A 80 13.90 -9.34 2.40
C LYS A 80 13.39 -8.00 2.91
N VAL A 81 14.29 -7.19 3.44
CA VAL A 81 14.02 -5.83 3.90
C VAL A 81 14.79 -4.85 3.03
N HIS A 82 14.05 -3.91 2.44
CA HIS A 82 14.62 -2.82 1.66
C HIS A 82 14.69 -1.57 2.55
N TYR A 83 15.89 -1.19 2.95
CA TYR A 83 16.12 0.08 3.66
C TYR A 83 16.53 1.14 2.65
N SER A 84 15.80 2.25 2.66
CA SER A 84 16.04 3.39 1.79
C SER A 84 16.18 4.64 2.64
N LEU A 85 17.39 5.20 2.68
CA LEU A 85 17.78 6.31 3.55
C LEU A 85 18.10 7.52 2.68
N MET A 86 17.17 8.47 2.59
CA MET A 86 17.30 9.67 1.78
C MET A 86 17.61 10.90 2.63
N ARG A 87 18.50 11.76 2.14
CA ARG A 87 18.73 13.09 2.72
C ARG A 87 17.49 13.97 2.50
N LEU A 88 16.98 14.58 3.56
CA LEU A 88 15.88 15.55 3.44
C LEU A 88 16.34 16.84 2.73
N PRO A 89 15.43 17.56 2.04
CA PRO A 89 15.76 18.84 1.44
C PRO A 89 16.38 19.82 2.44
N GLU A 90 17.43 20.54 2.05
CA GLU A 90 18.08 21.53 2.92
C GLU A 90 17.10 22.63 3.34
N THR A 91 16.33 23.15 2.37
CA THR A 91 15.28 24.14 2.59
C THR A 91 13.91 23.46 2.60
N PRO A 92 13.23 23.38 3.76
CA PRO A 92 11.89 22.81 3.84
C PRO A 92 10.90 23.61 2.99
N MET A 93 9.94 22.93 2.37
CA MET A 93 8.83 23.59 1.69
C MET A 93 8.06 24.49 2.67
N ALA A 94 7.52 25.61 2.17
CA ALA A 94 6.62 26.44 2.96
C ALA A 94 5.40 25.64 3.45
N ARG A 95 5.24 25.59 4.77
CA ARG A 95 4.08 24.97 5.45
C ARG A 95 2.80 25.65 4.99
N ARG A 96 1.74 24.86 4.84
CA ARG A 96 0.39 25.37 4.61
C ARG A 96 -0.51 24.80 5.71
N ALA A 97 -1.13 25.69 6.50
CA ALA A 97 -2.03 25.31 7.57
C ALA A 97 -3.15 24.39 7.06
N ALA A 98 -3.46 23.36 7.83
CA ALA A 98 -4.51 22.42 7.47
C ALA A 98 -5.89 23.04 7.71
N ASP A 99 -6.75 22.99 6.69
CA ASP A 99 -8.17 23.35 6.81
C ASP A 99 -8.99 22.05 6.93
N PRO A 100 -9.72 21.85 8.05
CA PRO A 100 -10.49 20.63 8.28
C PRO A 100 -11.64 20.44 7.27
N ARG A 101 -12.05 21.48 6.53
CA ARG A 101 -13.16 21.41 5.56
C ARG A 101 -12.77 20.78 4.22
N VAL A 102 -11.47 20.68 3.93
CA VAL A 102 -10.97 20.24 2.60
C VAL A 102 -10.65 18.75 2.56
N GLY A 103 -10.48 18.08 3.71
CA GLY A 103 -10.21 16.64 3.75
C GLY A 103 -8.79 16.27 3.28
N THR A 104 -7.76 16.93 3.79
CA THR A 104 -6.35 16.63 3.45
C THR A 104 -5.66 15.81 4.54
N PHE A 105 -4.76 14.90 4.15
CA PHE A 105 -3.80 14.34 5.09
C PHE A 105 -2.95 15.48 5.67
N ASN A 106 -2.61 15.37 6.96
CA ASN A 106 -1.85 16.39 7.64
C ASN A 106 -0.76 15.80 8.51
N SER A 107 0.32 16.56 8.60
CA SER A 107 1.37 16.40 9.57
C SER A 107 1.12 17.38 10.72
N ALA A 108 1.54 17.00 11.91
CA ALA A 108 1.33 17.79 13.11
C ALA A 108 2.61 17.93 13.92
N THR A 109 2.85 19.13 14.43
CA THR A 109 3.98 19.46 15.32
C THR A 109 3.45 20.24 16.50
N ASP A 110 4.03 20.00 17.67
CA ASP A 110 3.74 20.81 18.85
C ASP A 110 4.77 21.95 18.92
N ASP A 111 4.29 23.19 18.85
CA ASP A 111 5.06 24.44 18.92
C ASP A 111 4.76 25.14 20.25
N PHE A 112 5.77 25.21 21.11
CA PHE A 112 5.70 25.80 22.45
C PHE A 112 6.27 27.22 22.49
N SER A 113 6.47 27.88 21.35
CA SER A 113 7.02 29.24 21.31
C SER A 113 6.01 30.34 21.65
N ASP A 114 4.71 30.03 21.63
CA ASP A 114 3.62 30.96 21.94
C ASP A 114 2.82 30.48 23.16
N ASP A 115 3.12 31.06 24.32
CA ASP A 115 2.46 30.75 25.59
C ASP A 115 0.99 31.23 25.64
N LEU A 116 0.56 32.08 24.70
CA LEU A 116 -0.82 32.56 24.61
C LEU A 116 -1.68 31.67 23.71
N ALA A 117 -1.07 30.82 22.89
CA ALA A 117 -1.78 29.90 22.01
C ALA A 117 -2.60 28.89 22.85
N ARG A 118 -3.88 28.75 22.52
CA ARG A 118 -4.78 27.78 23.18
C ARG A 118 -4.28 26.35 23.09
N THR A 119 -3.55 26.01 22.03
CA THR A 119 -2.91 24.70 21.86
C THR A 119 -1.58 24.89 21.15
N PRO A 120 -0.52 24.18 21.59
CA PRO A 120 0.75 24.16 20.86
C PRO A 120 0.64 23.37 19.54
N ARG A 121 -0.44 22.60 19.35
CA ARG A 121 -0.53 21.68 18.21
C ARG A 121 -0.85 22.40 16.91
N GLN A 122 0.14 22.52 16.05
CA GLN A 122 0.00 23.00 14.69
C GLN A 122 -0.20 21.84 13.72
N ARG A 123 -1.08 22.02 12.73
CA ARG A 123 -1.33 21.05 11.67
C ARG A 123 -1.13 21.70 10.31
N PHE A 124 -0.43 21.00 9.43
CA PHE A 124 -0.16 21.46 8.07
C PHE A 124 -0.46 20.34 7.08
N VAL A 125 -0.91 20.72 5.88
CA VAL A 125 -1.31 19.77 4.85
C VAL A 125 -0.09 19.02 4.31
N ASN A 126 -0.28 17.73 4.02
CA ASN A 126 0.68 16.95 3.26
C ASN A 126 0.44 17.24 1.77
N ARG A 127 1.47 17.70 1.05
CA ARG A 127 1.36 18.01 -0.38
C ARG A 127 2.70 17.90 -1.10
N TRP A 128 2.65 17.62 -2.40
CA TRP A 128 3.82 17.71 -3.27
C TRP A 128 4.26 19.16 -3.48
N ARG A 129 5.58 19.36 -3.58
CA ARG A 129 6.15 20.66 -3.99
C ARG A 129 6.00 20.83 -5.49
N LEU A 130 5.15 21.75 -5.90
CA LEU A 130 4.95 22.13 -7.29
C LEU A 130 5.12 23.64 -7.48
N GLU A 131 5.97 23.99 -8.43
CA GLU A 131 6.28 25.37 -8.83
C GLU A 131 6.14 25.45 -10.34
N LYS A 132 5.49 26.49 -10.87
CA LYS A 132 5.35 26.66 -12.32
C LYS A 132 6.70 27.01 -12.94
N LYS A 133 7.04 26.40 -14.08
CA LYS A 133 8.18 26.82 -14.92
C LYS A 133 8.05 28.28 -15.34
N ASP A 134 6.85 28.70 -15.74
CA ASP A 134 6.50 30.10 -15.97
C ASP A 134 5.46 30.56 -14.92
N PRO A 135 5.90 31.31 -13.89
CA PRO A 135 5.01 31.82 -12.86
C PRO A 135 3.92 32.79 -13.36
N ALA A 136 4.16 33.46 -14.50
CA ALA A 136 3.23 34.43 -15.07
C ALA A 136 2.16 33.78 -15.97
N ALA A 137 2.43 32.57 -16.49
CA ALA A 137 1.48 31.86 -17.32
C ALA A 137 0.28 31.35 -16.50
N ALA A 138 -0.92 31.51 -17.07
CA ALA A 138 -2.14 30.95 -16.49
C ALA A 138 -2.05 29.42 -16.33
N LEU A 139 -1.48 28.76 -17.35
CA LEU A 139 -1.22 27.32 -17.40
C LEU A 139 0.26 27.09 -17.72
N SER A 140 0.99 26.39 -16.86
CA SER A 140 2.41 26.08 -17.03
C SER A 140 2.71 24.66 -16.60
N GLU A 141 3.69 24.03 -17.21
CA GLU A 141 4.29 22.81 -16.65
C GLU A 141 4.98 23.11 -15.32
N PRO A 142 5.06 22.14 -14.39
CA PRO A 142 5.82 22.30 -13.16
C PRO A 142 7.33 22.20 -13.44
N VAL A 143 8.15 22.88 -12.64
CA VAL A 143 9.61 22.73 -12.68
C VAL A 143 10.02 21.27 -12.47
N LYS A 144 9.39 20.61 -11.50
CA LYS A 144 9.52 19.17 -11.23
C LYS A 144 8.13 18.52 -11.26
N PRO A 145 7.80 17.70 -12.27
CA PRO A 145 6.56 16.93 -12.28
C PRO A 145 6.61 15.80 -11.26
N ILE A 146 5.44 15.33 -10.85
CA ILE A 146 5.27 14.13 -10.02
C ILE A 146 5.30 12.94 -10.97
N VAL A 147 6.38 12.17 -10.93
CA VAL A 147 6.57 11.02 -11.81
C VAL A 147 6.22 9.75 -11.05
N PHE A 148 5.17 9.06 -11.47
CA PHE A 148 4.84 7.72 -11.00
C PHE A 148 5.47 6.66 -11.91
N TRP A 149 6.34 5.83 -11.33
CA TRP A 149 6.96 4.70 -12.01
C TRP A 149 6.10 3.45 -11.90
N LEU A 150 5.73 2.87 -13.04
CA LEU A 150 5.09 1.56 -13.08
C LEU A 150 6.15 0.49 -12.84
N ASP A 151 5.97 -0.31 -11.79
CA ASP A 151 6.76 -1.51 -11.54
C ASP A 151 6.74 -2.41 -12.78
N ARG A 152 7.91 -2.90 -13.18
CA ARG A 152 8.09 -3.78 -14.34
C ARG A 152 7.21 -5.04 -14.29
N ASN A 153 6.84 -5.50 -13.09
CA ASN A 153 6.02 -6.68 -12.87
C ASN A 153 4.53 -6.44 -13.17
N ILE A 154 4.09 -5.19 -13.42
CA ILE A 154 2.73 -4.92 -13.88
C ILE A 154 2.54 -5.56 -15.26
N PRO A 155 1.54 -6.45 -15.45
CA PRO A 155 1.23 -7.04 -16.75
C PRO A 155 0.98 -5.96 -17.82
N GLU A 156 1.56 -6.14 -19.01
CA GLU A 156 1.51 -5.13 -20.08
C GLU A 156 0.09 -4.69 -20.43
N ALA A 157 -0.85 -5.64 -20.46
CA ALA A 157 -2.27 -5.39 -20.73
C ALA A 157 -2.93 -4.39 -19.76
N TYR A 158 -2.38 -4.23 -18.55
CA TYR A 158 -2.95 -3.40 -17.47
C TYR A 158 -2.26 -2.05 -17.34
N ARG A 159 -1.04 -1.89 -17.86
CA ARG A 159 -0.24 -0.66 -17.75
C ARG A 159 -0.99 0.57 -18.29
N GLY A 160 -1.75 0.41 -19.38
CA GLY A 160 -2.52 1.48 -19.98
C GLY A 160 -3.64 2.01 -19.08
N ALA A 161 -4.42 1.11 -18.46
CA ALA A 161 -5.51 1.48 -17.55
C ALA A 161 -4.99 2.14 -16.27
N ILE A 162 -3.93 1.58 -15.69
CA ILE A 162 -3.25 2.14 -14.50
C ILE A 162 -2.70 3.54 -14.82
N SER A 163 -2.00 3.69 -15.96
CA SER A 163 -1.49 5.00 -16.40
C SER A 163 -2.62 6.02 -16.55
N ALA A 164 -3.74 5.62 -17.17
CA ALA A 164 -4.90 6.48 -17.34
C ALA A 164 -5.52 6.92 -16.01
N GLY A 165 -5.57 6.03 -15.01
CA GLY A 165 -6.08 6.35 -13.67
C GLY A 165 -5.23 7.41 -12.98
N ALA A 166 -3.90 7.27 -13.04
CA ALA A 166 -2.99 8.27 -12.47
C ALA A 166 -3.04 9.61 -13.21
N LEU A 167 -3.04 9.59 -14.54
CA LEU A 167 -3.04 10.80 -15.37
C LEU A 167 -4.38 11.56 -15.35
N GLU A 168 -5.47 10.93 -14.93
CA GLU A 168 -6.79 11.57 -14.80
C GLU A 168 -6.74 12.79 -13.87
N TRP A 169 -5.90 12.73 -12.83
CA TRP A 169 -5.67 13.83 -11.89
C TRP A 169 -5.09 15.09 -12.54
N ASN A 170 -4.46 14.99 -13.72
CA ASN A 170 -4.00 16.19 -14.44
C ASN A 170 -5.16 17.16 -14.76
N LYS A 171 -6.40 16.67 -14.92
CA LYS A 171 -7.58 17.54 -15.09
C LYS A 171 -7.79 18.48 -13.89
N ALA A 172 -7.57 17.98 -12.67
CA ALA A 172 -7.63 18.79 -11.46
C ALA A 172 -6.44 19.75 -11.35
N PHE A 173 -5.24 19.32 -11.76
CA PHE A 173 -4.05 20.16 -11.79
C PHE A 173 -4.16 21.31 -12.82
N GLU A 174 -4.76 21.06 -13.98
CA GLU A 174 -5.01 22.08 -15.00
C GLU A 174 -5.92 23.18 -14.46
N ALA A 175 -6.94 22.83 -13.66
CA ALA A 175 -7.83 23.79 -13.02
C ALA A 175 -7.11 24.72 -12.01
N ILE A 176 -5.97 24.29 -11.46
CA ILE A 176 -5.10 25.10 -10.60
C ILE A 176 -3.86 25.65 -11.33
N GLY A 177 -3.85 25.58 -12.66
CA GLY A 177 -2.86 26.21 -13.53
C GLY A 177 -1.62 25.37 -13.82
N PHE A 178 -1.61 24.07 -13.53
CA PHE A 178 -0.52 23.17 -13.90
C PHE A 178 -0.90 22.28 -15.07
N LYS A 179 -0.09 22.31 -16.12
CA LYS A 179 -0.18 21.34 -17.22
C LYS A 179 0.79 20.19 -16.96
N ASN A 180 0.40 18.95 -17.23
CA ASN A 180 1.27 17.78 -17.06
C ASN A 180 1.94 17.75 -15.67
N ALA A 181 1.16 17.99 -14.62
CA ALA A 181 1.69 17.95 -13.26
C ALA A 181 2.16 16.54 -12.89
N LEU A 182 1.41 15.54 -13.35
CA LEU A 182 1.70 14.13 -13.19
C LEU A 182 2.19 13.55 -14.51
N GLU A 183 3.20 12.70 -14.40
CA GLU A 183 3.70 11.85 -15.47
C GLU A 183 3.70 10.40 -15.00
N VAL A 184 3.45 9.47 -15.92
CA VAL A 184 3.57 8.04 -15.67
C VAL A 184 4.64 7.48 -16.58
N ARG A 185 5.58 6.70 -16.02
CA ARG A 185 6.69 6.11 -16.77
C ARG A 185 6.81 4.64 -16.45
N GLN A 186 7.11 3.82 -17.45
CA GLN A 186 7.43 2.41 -17.23
C GLN A 186 8.85 2.30 -16.67
N GLN A 187 9.03 1.60 -15.55
CA GLN A 187 10.36 1.24 -15.07
C GLN A 187 11.05 0.34 -16.12
N PRO A 188 12.23 0.70 -16.63
CA PRO A 188 12.99 -0.14 -17.56
C PRO A 188 13.46 -1.46 -16.91
N ASP A 189 13.63 -2.51 -17.72
CA ASP A 189 14.14 -3.80 -17.24
C ASP A 189 15.60 -3.72 -16.76
N ASP A 190 16.37 -2.74 -17.23
CA ASP A 190 17.75 -2.46 -16.84
C ASP A 190 17.87 -1.27 -15.88
N ALA A 191 16.75 -0.83 -15.28
CA ALA A 191 16.77 0.29 -14.34
C ALA A 191 17.74 0.06 -13.18
N ASP A 192 18.51 1.10 -12.83
CA ASP A 192 19.50 1.10 -11.75
C ASP A 192 18.89 1.42 -10.36
N PHE A 193 17.56 1.48 -10.29
CA PHE A 193 16.76 1.82 -9.11
C PHE A 193 15.62 0.83 -8.91
N ASP A 194 15.22 0.66 -7.65
CA ASP A 194 14.00 -0.08 -7.29
C ASP A 194 12.83 0.89 -7.10
N THR A 195 11.60 0.42 -7.33
CA THR A 195 10.38 1.16 -7.01
C THR A 195 10.18 1.45 -5.51
N LEU A 196 10.96 0.81 -4.64
CA LEU A 196 11.04 1.06 -3.20
C LEU A 196 12.12 2.09 -2.81
N ASP A 197 12.91 2.58 -3.77
CA ASP A 197 13.93 3.60 -3.52
C ASP A 197 13.24 4.92 -3.16
N ALA A 198 13.77 5.62 -2.17
CA ALA A 198 13.12 6.82 -1.65
C ALA A 198 13.23 7.95 -2.69
N GLY A 199 12.10 8.58 -2.95
CA GLY A 199 11.96 9.61 -3.98
C GLY A 199 11.66 9.05 -5.37
N VAL A 200 11.37 7.75 -5.48
CA VAL A 200 10.88 7.09 -6.69
C VAL A 200 9.42 6.72 -6.47
N ALA A 201 8.53 7.71 -6.62
CA ALA A 201 7.10 7.44 -6.48
C ALA A 201 6.67 6.37 -7.49
N SER A 202 5.98 5.34 -7.01
CA SER A 202 5.76 4.11 -7.78
C SER A 202 4.36 3.54 -7.64
N ILE A 203 3.96 2.75 -8.64
CA ILE A 203 2.77 1.89 -8.63
C ILE A 203 3.25 0.47 -8.82
N ARG A 204 2.93 -0.40 -7.85
CA ARG A 204 3.48 -1.75 -7.73
C ARG A 204 2.39 -2.80 -7.85
N TRP A 205 2.73 -3.89 -8.50
CA TRP A 205 1.86 -5.06 -8.68
C TRP A 205 2.21 -6.13 -7.66
N MET A 206 1.30 -6.41 -6.73
CA MET A 206 1.54 -7.34 -5.64
C MET A 206 0.81 -8.66 -5.91
N VAL A 207 1.53 -9.78 -5.83
CA VAL A 207 0.99 -11.13 -6.01
C VAL A 207 1.16 -11.88 -4.70
N ASN A 208 0.17 -11.74 -3.82
CA ASN A 208 0.22 -12.34 -2.49
C ASN A 208 -0.53 -13.67 -2.44
N HIS A 209 0.06 -14.69 -1.80
CA HIS A 209 -0.58 -16.00 -1.60
C HIS A 209 -1.91 -15.89 -0.81
N ALA A 210 -1.96 -14.98 0.16
CA ALA A 210 -3.15 -14.68 0.95
C ALA A 210 -3.23 -13.16 1.13
N PRO A 211 -3.84 -12.42 0.19
CA PRO A 211 -3.92 -10.97 0.28
C PRO A 211 -4.86 -10.55 1.40
N VAL A 212 -4.52 -9.41 2.00
CA VAL A 212 -5.25 -8.80 3.11
C VAL A 212 -5.70 -7.37 2.80
N PHE A 213 -5.49 -6.91 1.57
CA PHE A 213 -5.93 -5.62 1.04
C PHE A 213 -6.12 -5.72 -0.49
N GLY A 214 -6.96 -4.85 -1.06
CA GLY A 214 -7.15 -4.71 -2.50
C GLY A 214 -6.18 -3.72 -3.15
N ALA A 215 -6.02 -2.54 -2.54
CA ALA A 215 -5.02 -1.55 -2.93
C ALA A 215 -4.68 -0.65 -1.73
N ILE A 216 -3.49 -0.03 -1.77
CA ILE A 216 -3.01 0.93 -0.76
C ILE A 216 -2.17 2.03 -1.42
N GLY A 217 -2.27 3.27 -0.91
CA GLY A 217 -1.50 4.43 -1.38
C GLY A 217 -0.74 5.16 -0.27
N PRO A 218 0.26 4.53 0.38
CA PRO A 218 1.11 5.21 1.37
C PRO A 218 1.98 6.30 0.74
N SER A 219 2.38 7.28 1.55
CA SER A 219 3.32 8.33 1.17
C SER A 219 4.32 8.63 2.30
N HIS A 220 5.52 9.05 1.92
CA HIS A 220 6.56 9.52 2.83
C HIS A 220 6.60 11.05 2.81
N VAL A 221 6.61 11.66 3.99
CA VAL A 221 6.44 13.11 4.16
C VAL A 221 7.58 13.68 4.99
N ASP A 222 8.11 14.83 4.58
CA ASP A 222 8.99 15.64 5.44
C ASP A 222 8.18 16.20 6.61
N PRO A 223 8.40 15.73 7.85
CA PRO A 223 7.62 16.16 9.01
C PRO A 223 7.86 17.64 9.35
N ARG A 224 8.89 18.29 8.79
CA ARG A 224 9.18 19.70 9.03
C ARG A 224 8.28 20.62 8.22
N SER A 225 7.69 20.16 7.11
CA SER A 225 6.98 21.01 6.14
C SER A 225 5.64 20.47 5.66
N GLY A 226 5.43 19.14 5.72
CA GLY A 226 4.33 18.47 5.03
C GLY A 226 4.61 18.21 3.56
N GLU A 227 5.87 18.34 3.11
CA GLU A 227 6.24 17.99 1.74
C GLU A 227 6.17 16.48 1.54
N ILE A 228 5.34 16.03 0.59
CA ILE A 228 5.37 14.63 0.15
C ILE A 228 6.63 14.44 -0.68
N LEU A 229 7.48 13.52 -0.23
CA LEU A 229 8.77 13.21 -0.81
C LEU A 229 8.69 11.99 -1.71
N ASP A 230 7.80 11.05 -1.39
CA ASP A 230 7.67 9.78 -2.05
C ASP A 230 6.27 9.17 -1.86
N ALA A 231 5.92 8.22 -2.71
CA ALA A 231 4.66 7.50 -2.65
C ALA A 231 4.77 6.09 -3.26
N ASP A 232 4.27 5.08 -2.55
CA ASP A 232 4.45 3.67 -2.89
C ASP A 232 3.11 2.96 -3.03
N ILE A 233 2.43 3.15 -4.16
CA ILE A 233 1.11 2.55 -4.39
C ILE A 233 1.25 1.05 -4.60
N GLY A 234 0.48 0.26 -3.88
CA GLY A 234 0.38 -1.19 -4.04
C GLY A 234 -0.99 -1.59 -4.55
N ILE A 235 -1.06 -2.32 -5.67
CA ILE A 235 -2.29 -2.92 -6.20
C ILE A 235 -2.17 -4.44 -6.08
N GLU A 236 -3.13 -5.08 -5.40
CA GLU A 236 -3.17 -6.52 -5.27
C GLU A 236 -3.75 -7.18 -6.52
N SER A 237 -2.96 -8.07 -7.12
CA SER A 237 -3.27 -8.78 -8.35
C SER A 237 -4.48 -9.72 -8.26
N LEU A 238 -4.76 -10.25 -7.06
CA LEU A 238 -5.77 -11.28 -6.84
C LEU A 238 -7.02 -10.77 -6.12
N SER A 239 -7.15 -9.46 -5.88
CA SER A 239 -8.24 -8.89 -5.08
C SER A 239 -9.61 -9.43 -5.54
N SER A 240 -9.88 -9.48 -6.85
CA SER A 240 -11.13 -10.01 -7.40
C SER A 240 -11.27 -11.54 -7.35
N ARG A 241 -10.17 -12.31 -7.47
CA ARG A 241 -10.18 -13.79 -7.41
C ARG A 241 -10.34 -14.30 -5.98
N ASN A 242 -9.67 -13.67 -5.02
CA ASN A 242 -9.71 -14.06 -3.62
C ASN A 242 -11.02 -13.64 -2.94
N GLN A 243 -11.61 -12.51 -3.31
CA GLN A 243 -12.99 -12.17 -2.90
C GLN A 243 -14.00 -13.22 -3.38
N ARG A 244 -13.84 -13.72 -4.62
CA ARG A 244 -14.67 -14.80 -5.17
C ARG A 244 -14.46 -16.13 -4.45
N ALA A 245 -13.21 -16.53 -4.22
CA ALA A 245 -12.88 -17.77 -3.50
C ALA A 245 -13.33 -17.74 -2.03
N ALA A 246 -13.14 -16.62 -1.32
CA ALA A 246 -13.62 -16.41 0.04
C ALA A 246 -15.15 -16.56 0.12
N ARG A 247 -15.89 -15.99 -0.82
CA ARG A 247 -17.37 -16.11 -0.87
C ARG A 247 -17.87 -17.48 -1.32
N ALA A 248 -17.23 -18.10 -2.31
CA ALA A 248 -17.54 -19.48 -2.69
C ALA A 248 -17.31 -20.45 -1.53
N SER A 249 -16.33 -20.19 -0.67
CA SER A 249 -16.12 -20.96 0.56
C SER A 249 -17.21 -20.74 1.61
N ILE A 250 -17.82 -19.55 1.69
CA ILE A 250 -18.97 -19.26 2.57
C ILE A 250 -20.23 -19.99 2.08
N PHE A 251 -20.43 -20.13 0.77
CA PHE A 251 -21.55 -20.89 0.21
C PHE A 251 -21.34 -22.42 0.20
N GLY A 252 -20.09 -22.90 0.30
CA GLY A 252 -19.74 -24.33 0.34
C GLY A 252 -19.46 -24.91 1.73
N ALA A 253 -19.29 -24.08 2.77
CA ALA A 253 -18.93 -24.55 4.10
C ALA A 253 -20.15 -25.04 4.89
N THR A 254 -20.40 -26.35 4.85
CA THR A 254 -21.37 -27.06 5.72
C THR A 254 -20.89 -27.23 7.17
N SER A 255 -19.89 -26.47 7.62
CA SER A 255 -19.32 -26.61 8.96
C SER A 255 -19.97 -25.65 9.96
N ALA A 256 -20.11 -26.09 11.21
CA ALA A 256 -20.66 -25.28 12.30
C ALA A 256 -19.88 -23.97 12.54
N ALA A 257 -18.61 -23.89 12.11
CA ALA A 257 -17.81 -22.67 12.15
C ALA A 257 -18.30 -21.60 11.16
N ALA A 258 -18.71 -22.01 9.96
CA ALA A 258 -19.27 -21.09 8.96
C ALA A 258 -20.65 -20.56 9.37
N TRP A 259 -21.47 -21.39 10.02
CA TRP A 259 -22.73 -20.95 10.63
C TRP A 259 -22.50 -19.96 11.77
N ALA A 260 -21.44 -20.14 12.57
CA ALA A 260 -21.12 -19.23 13.66
C ALA A 260 -20.61 -17.86 13.17
N ASP A 261 -19.90 -17.81 12.04
CA ASP A 261 -19.51 -16.58 11.34
C ASP A 261 -20.74 -15.87 10.73
N LEU A 262 -21.65 -16.62 10.10
CA LEU A 262 -22.92 -16.13 9.56
C LEU A 262 -23.87 -15.59 10.64
N LEU A 263 -23.88 -16.21 11.81
CA LEU A 263 -24.73 -15.82 12.95
C LEU A 263 -24.07 -14.81 13.89
N GLN A 264 -22.80 -14.44 13.66
CA GLN A 264 -21.97 -13.63 14.58
C GLN A 264 -21.90 -14.19 16.02
N VAL A 265 -22.00 -15.52 16.19
CA VAL A 265 -22.06 -16.17 17.52
C VAL A 265 -20.69 -16.67 17.99
N ALA A 266 -19.73 -16.92 17.09
CA ALA A 266 -18.35 -17.19 17.47
C ALA A 266 -17.52 -15.93 17.30
N GLY A 267 -16.80 -15.53 18.35
CA GLY A 267 -15.86 -14.42 18.32
C GLY A 267 -14.91 -14.58 17.14
N ALA A 268 -15.04 -13.68 16.17
CA ALA A 268 -14.24 -13.60 14.97
C ALA A 268 -12.74 -13.79 15.29
N PRO A 269 -11.96 -14.48 14.44
CA PRO A 269 -10.51 -14.50 14.57
C PRO A 269 -10.01 -13.07 14.48
N ALA A 270 -9.73 -12.47 15.65
CA ALA A 270 -9.44 -11.04 15.84
C ALA A 270 -10.02 -10.22 14.70
N ALA A 271 -11.35 -9.99 14.74
CA ALA A 271 -11.98 -8.99 13.89
C ALA A 271 -11.00 -7.83 13.81
N ALA A 272 -10.42 -7.61 12.64
CA ALA A 272 -9.88 -6.30 12.32
C ALA A 272 -11.02 -5.38 12.71
N GLU A 273 -10.84 -4.63 13.80
CA GLU A 273 -11.84 -3.70 14.28
C GLU A 273 -12.34 -2.99 13.04
N HIS A 274 -13.66 -3.02 12.81
CA HIS A 274 -14.28 -2.31 11.71
C HIS A 274 -14.09 -0.82 11.99
N ASP A 275 -12.89 -0.32 11.71
CA ASP A 275 -12.52 1.06 11.87
C ASP A 275 -13.02 1.77 10.61
N ALA A 276 -14.03 2.62 10.79
CA ALA A 276 -14.55 3.48 9.74
C ALA A 276 -13.46 4.41 9.13
N GLN A 277 -12.27 4.48 9.74
CA GLN A 277 -11.12 5.22 9.23
C GLN A 277 -10.26 4.43 8.22
N GLN A 278 -10.44 3.12 8.06
CA GLN A 278 -9.64 2.32 7.12
C GLN A 278 -10.19 2.45 5.69
N CYS A 279 -9.31 2.76 4.74
CA CYS A 279 -9.65 2.73 3.31
C CYS A 279 -9.96 1.28 2.90
N ARG A 280 -11.16 1.07 2.34
CA ARG A 280 -11.57 -0.20 1.75
C ARG A 280 -11.99 -0.07 0.29
N HIS A 281 -11.61 1.02 -0.38
CA HIS A 281 -12.02 1.27 -1.76
C HIS A 281 -11.58 0.14 -2.67
N GLY A 282 -10.30 -0.24 -2.63
CA GLY A 282 -9.77 -1.36 -3.40
C GLY A 282 -10.48 -2.69 -3.11
N ASP A 283 -10.86 -2.95 -1.85
CA ASP A 283 -11.59 -4.16 -1.46
C ASP A 283 -13.02 -4.16 -1.99
N LEU A 284 -13.75 -3.05 -1.83
CA LEU A 284 -15.12 -2.90 -2.29
C LEU A 284 -15.20 -2.90 -3.82
N ALA A 285 -14.26 -2.25 -4.49
CA ALA A 285 -14.17 -2.26 -5.94
C ALA A 285 -13.85 -3.68 -6.46
N ALA A 286 -12.98 -4.44 -5.76
CA ALA A 286 -12.72 -5.84 -6.09
C ALA A 286 -13.96 -6.74 -5.89
N GLU A 287 -14.75 -6.45 -4.85
CA GLU A 287 -16.03 -7.11 -4.59
C GLU A 287 -17.04 -6.89 -5.71
N GLN A 288 -17.22 -5.62 -6.11
CA GLN A 288 -18.10 -5.23 -7.21
C GLN A 288 -17.66 -5.87 -8.52
N LEU A 289 -16.35 -5.92 -8.76
CA LEU A 289 -15.76 -6.60 -9.91
C LEU A 289 -16.12 -8.09 -9.90
N GLY A 290 -15.97 -8.77 -8.77
CA GLY A 290 -16.33 -10.18 -8.61
C GLY A 290 -17.81 -10.44 -8.91
N TYR A 291 -18.71 -9.69 -8.27
CA TYR A 291 -20.15 -9.84 -8.44
C TYR A 291 -20.61 -9.63 -9.88
N ALA A 292 -20.12 -8.57 -10.53
CA ALA A 292 -20.48 -8.32 -11.91
C ALA A 292 -19.99 -9.47 -12.81
N LEU A 293 -18.74 -9.91 -12.70
CA LEU A 293 -18.24 -11.04 -13.50
C LEU A 293 -19.06 -12.34 -13.29
N ASP A 294 -19.53 -12.61 -12.07
CA ASP A 294 -20.42 -13.76 -11.80
C ASP A 294 -21.78 -13.58 -12.51
N LEU A 295 -22.39 -12.39 -12.46
CA LEU A 295 -23.64 -12.10 -13.16
C LEU A 295 -23.50 -12.22 -14.68
N LEU A 296 -22.37 -11.77 -15.24
CA LEU A 296 -22.08 -11.86 -16.67
C LEU A 296 -21.94 -13.33 -17.12
N ALA A 297 -21.30 -14.17 -16.31
CA ALA A 297 -21.16 -15.60 -16.59
C ALA A 297 -22.50 -16.35 -16.53
N GLU A 298 -23.34 -16.07 -15.53
CA GLU A 298 -24.67 -16.72 -15.35
C GLU A 298 -25.66 -16.40 -16.48
N ARG A 299 -25.55 -15.21 -17.10
CA ARG A 299 -26.42 -14.82 -18.21
C ARG A 299 -26.10 -15.52 -19.52
N ALA A 300 -24.99 -16.28 -19.61
CA ALA A 300 -24.49 -16.93 -20.83
C ALA A 300 -24.28 -15.97 -22.03
N GLU A 301 -24.34 -14.66 -21.80
CA GLU A 301 -24.19 -13.61 -22.81
C GLU A 301 -22.75 -13.12 -22.92
N LEU A 302 -21.87 -13.51 -21.99
CA LEU A 302 -20.52 -12.95 -21.88
C LEU A 302 -19.49 -14.04 -21.59
N ASP A 303 -18.49 -14.12 -22.48
CA ASP A 303 -17.29 -14.92 -22.27
C ASP A 303 -16.45 -14.28 -21.15
N PRO A 304 -16.15 -15.00 -20.04
CA PRO A 304 -15.26 -14.49 -18.99
C PRO A 304 -13.84 -14.16 -19.47
N ALA A 305 -13.42 -14.68 -20.62
CA ALA A 305 -12.19 -14.34 -21.31
C ALA A 305 -12.39 -13.36 -22.48
N GLY A 306 -13.63 -12.89 -22.68
CA GLY A 306 -14.02 -11.99 -23.76
C GLY A 306 -13.60 -10.53 -23.53
N PRO A 307 -13.66 -9.70 -24.58
CA PRO A 307 -13.21 -8.31 -24.54
C PRO A 307 -14.03 -7.45 -23.56
N GLU A 308 -15.30 -7.75 -23.35
CA GLU A 308 -16.15 -7.02 -22.40
C GLU A 308 -15.74 -7.29 -20.93
N ALA A 309 -15.43 -8.55 -20.59
CA ALA A 309 -14.91 -8.91 -19.27
C ALA A 309 -13.54 -8.29 -19.03
N GLN A 310 -12.69 -8.25 -20.06
CA GLN A 310 -11.41 -7.56 -20.00
C GLN A 310 -11.58 -6.06 -19.76
N GLN A 311 -12.49 -5.40 -20.48
CA GLN A 311 -12.73 -3.96 -20.30
C GLN A 311 -13.17 -3.64 -18.87
N PHE A 312 -14.02 -4.48 -18.29
CA PHE A 312 -14.48 -4.29 -16.92
C PHE A 312 -13.35 -4.40 -15.88
N VAL A 313 -12.37 -5.30 -16.10
CA VAL A 313 -11.14 -5.36 -15.31
C VAL A 313 -10.28 -4.10 -15.49
N LEU A 314 -10.16 -3.58 -16.71
CA LEU A 314 -9.41 -2.36 -16.99
C LEU A 314 -10.06 -1.14 -16.31
N ASP A 315 -11.38 -1.05 -16.32
CA ASP A 315 -12.11 0.03 -15.65
C ASP A 315 -11.92 -0.02 -14.13
N TYR A 316 -11.98 -1.22 -13.53
CA TYR A 316 -11.64 -1.44 -12.11
C TYR A 316 -10.22 -0.96 -11.77
N LEU A 317 -9.23 -1.32 -12.59
CA LEU A 317 -7.84 -0.94 -12.36
C LEU A 317 -7.63 0.57 -12.52
N LYS A 318 -8.30 1.19 -13.51
CA LYS A 318 -8.27 2.64 -13.71
C LYS A 318 -8.85 3.37 -12.48
N ASP A 319 -10.03 2.96 -12.03
CA ASP A 319 -10.71 3.56 -10.87
C ASP A 319 -9.90 3.41 -9.59
N THR A 320 -9.46 2.18 -9.29
CA THR A 320 -8.65 1.89 -8.10
C THR A 320 -7.35 2.68 -8.12
N THR A 321 -6.67 2.75 -9.27
CA THR A 321 -5.43 3.54 -9.38
C THR A 321 -5.69 5.03 -9.17
N MET A 322 -6.76 5.57 -9.76
CA MET A 322 -7.14 6.97 -9.58
C MET A 322 -7.41 7.29 -8.11
N HIS A 323 -8.10 6.39 -7.40
CA HIS A 323 -8.34 6.51 -5.96
C HIS A 323 -7.03 6.57 -5.15
N GLU A 324 -6.16 5.57 -5.31
CA GLU A 324 -4.90 5.50 -4.54
C GLU A 324 -3.97 6.67 -4.87
N VAL A 325 -3.93 7.12 -6.13
CA VAL A 325 -3.16 8.32 -6.49
C VAL A 325 -3.68 9.54 -5.71
N GLY A 326 -5.00 9.68 -5.51
CA GLY A 326 -5.58 10.74 -4.68
C GLY A 326 -5.01 10.77 -3.27
N HIS A 327 -4.85 9.60 -2.62
CA HIS A 327 -4.21 9.49 -1.32
C HIS A 327 -2.76 9.96 -1.34
N THR A 328 -2.00 9.53 -2.35
CA THR A 328 -0.60 9.93 -2.50
C THR A 328 -0.42 11.40 -2.87
N LEU A 329 -1.46 12.07 -3.35
CA LEU A 329 -1.47 13.52 -3.56
C LEU A 329 -1.81 14.31 -2.28
N GLY A 330 -2.12 13.62 -1.18
CA GLY A 330 -2.40 14.22 0.12
C GLY A 330 -3.89 14.37 0.45
N LEU A 331 -4.79 13.71 -0.29
CA LEU A 331 -6.23 13.78 -0.09
C LEU A 331 -6.76 12.58 0.70
N ARG A 332 -7.70 12.84 1.60
CA ARG A 332 -8.47 11.78 2.29
C ARG A 332 -9.65 11.33 1.42
N HIS A 333 -10.41 10.35 1.92
CA HIS A 333 -11.70 9.94 1.34
C HIS A 333 -12.69 11.10 1.25
#